data_AF-A0A183HK71-F1
#
_entry.id   AF-A0A183HK71-F1
#
_cell.length_a   1.000
_cell.length_b   1.000
_cell.length_c   1.000
_cell.angle_alpha   90.00
_cell.angle_beta   90.00
_cell.angle_gamma   90.00
#
_symmetry.space_group_name_H-M   'P 1'
#
loop_
_entity.id
_entity.type
_entity.pdbx_description
1 polymer ?
#
loop_
_entity_poly.entity_id
_entity_poly.type
_entity_poly.pdbx_seq_one_letter_code
_entity_poly.pdbx_strand_id
1 'polypeptide(L)'
;MYFIEIYFQLCENSSKTVRTEALYILKIFADHCPETEIIGRNGAKLRLVDDAFAAVCHAINDVEVTVRATAARLLGDFKQVSDSFLDQTLDKKLLNAMRMSKTRDGASKKPLAYGLRRRRSQGTSEWSTGKKLGEDVPVERFDEEQASIISSGACGAFVTALEDEFMIVRQAGVYSLGQLAADRPFLAAAALDHLADMFNDEIEQVL
;
A
#
# COMPACT_ATOMS: atom_id res chain seq x y z
N MET A 1 10.33 -6.05 23.36
CA MET A 1 9.92 -5.95 21.95
C MET A 1 8.63 -6.71 21.62
N TYR A 2 7.81 -7.10 22.61
CA TYR A 2 6.55 -7.85 22.39
C TYR A 2 5.41 -7.02 21.78
N PHE A 3 5.43 -5.71 21.95
CA PHE A 3 4.33 -4.82 21.55
C PHE A 3 4.11 -4.79 20.03
N ILE A 4 5.18 -4.82 19.24
CA ILE A 4 5.12 -4.77 17.77
C ILE A 4 4.50 -6.06 17.20
N GLU A 5 4.90 -7.21 17.73
CA GLU A 5 4.32 -8.50 17.33
C GLU A 5 2.82 -8.56 17.64
N ILE A 6 2.42 -8.09 18.83
CA ILE A 6 1.00 -8.00 19.22
C ILE A 6 0.26 -7.06 18.27
N TYR A 7 0.83 -5.90 17.96
CA TYR A 7 0.21 -4.93 17.05
C TYR A 7 -0.06 -5.54 15.68
N PHE A 8 0.91 -6.25 15.08
CA PHE A 8 0.69 -6.88 13.78
C PHE A 8 -0.44 -7.89 13.80
N GLN A 9 -0.55 -8.67 14.88
CA GLN A 9 -1.68 -9.59 15.07
C GLN A 9 -3.02 -8.85 15.20
N LEU A 10 -3.04 -7.69 15.85
CA LEU A 10 -4.27 -6.89 16.00
C LEU A 10 -4.69 -6.26 14.67
N CYS A 11 -3.76 -5.85 13.82
CA CYS A 11 -4.06 -5.34 12.48
C CYS A 11 -4.56 -6.42 11.50
N GLU A 12 -4.28 -7.69 11.76
CA GLU A 12 -4.82 -8.81 10.98
C GLU A 12 -6.11 -9.39 11.58
N ASN A 13 -6.64 -8.77 12.64
CA ASN A 13 -7.83 -9.26 13.32
C ASN A 13 -9.07 -9.18 12.42
N SER A 14 -9.96 -10.18 12.49
CA SER A 14 -11.20 -10.19 11.70
C SER A 14 -12.16 -9.06 12.08
N SER A 15 -12.13 -8.60 13.34
CA SER A 15 -12.95 -7.49 13.82
C SER A 15 -12.39 -6.14 13.40
N LYS A 16 -13.19 -5.39 12.64
CA LYS A 16 -12.83 -4.03 12.22
C LYS A 16 -12.61 -3.07 13.39
N THR A 17 -13.37 -3.23 14.47
CA THR A 17 -13.19 -2.42 15.68
C THR A 17 -11.80 -2.66 16.27
N VAL A 18 -11.36 -3.93 16.36
CA VAL A 18 -10.02 -4.25 16.89
C VAL A 18 -8.94 -3.67 16.00
N ARG A 19 -9.07 -3.78 14.67
CA ARG A 19 -8.12 -3.17 13.74
C ARG A 19 -8.07 -1.64 13.90
N THR A 20 -9.22 -0.98 13.99
CA THR A 20 -9.31 0.47 14.23
C THR A 20 -8.62 0.88 15.54
N GLU A 21 -8.93 0.22 16.65
CA GLU A 21 -8.30 0.52 17.95
C GLU A 21 -6.79 0.27 17.91
N ALA A 22 -6.34 -0.77 17.20
CA ALA A 22 -4.92 -1.03 17.01
C ALA A 22 -4.19 0.13 16.33
N LEU A 23 -4.81 0.76 15.31
CA LEU A 23 -4.23 1.92 14.64
C LEU A 23 -4.06 3.11 15.60
N TYR A 24 -5.05 3.38 16.45
CA TYR A 24 -4.97 4.44 17.45
C TYR A 24 -3.92 4.15 18.52
N ILE A 25 -3.89 2.92 19.04
CA ILE A 25 -2.89 2.50 20.04
C ILE A 25 -1.48 2.62 19.49
N LEU A 26 -1.26 2.20 18.24
CA LEU A 26 0.02 2.34 17.57
C LEU A 26 0.42 3.81 17.44
N LYS A 27 -0.52 4.67 17.01
CA LYS A 27 -0.25 6.11 16.88
C LYS A 27 0.18 6.71 18.21
N ILE A 28 -0.55 6.42 19.27
CA ILE A 28 -0.22 6.89 20.62
C ILE A 28 1.20 6.43 20.99
N PHE A 29 1.53 5.17 20.75
CA PHE A 29 2.85 4.64 21.09
C PHE A 29 3.98 5.30 20.27
N ALA A 30 3.74 5.52 18.98
CA ALA A 30 4.67 6.22 18.09
C ALA A 30 4.92 7.67 18.54
N ASP A 31 3.91 8.36 19.06
CA ASP A 31 4.07 9.73 19.59
C ASP A 31 4.85 9.77 20.90
N HIS A 32 4.69 8.75 21.75
CA HIS A 32 5.38 8.68 23.04
C HIS A 32 6.86 8.29 22.89
N CYS A 33 7.19 7.48 21.89
CA CYS A 33 8.51 6.86 21.77
C CYS A 33 9.08 6.90 20.33
N PRO A 34 9.03 8.04 19.61
CA PRO A 34 9.22 8.10 18.15
C PRO A 34 10.58 7.57 17.69
N GLU A 35 11.64 7.87 18.42
CA GLU A 35 13.03 7.51 18.11
C GLU A 35 13.43 6.11 18.58
N THR A 36 12.49 5.33 19.15
CA THR A 36 12.80 3.94 19.54
C THR A 36 13.18 3.14 18.31
N GLU A 37 14.39 2.59 18.31
CA GLU A 37 14.86 1.72 17.24
C GLU A 37 14.18 0.34 17.33
N ILE A 38 13.64 -0.11 16.21
CA ILE A 38 12.97 -1.40 16.08
C ILE A 38 13.45 -2.11 14.83
N ILE A 39 13.18 -3.41 14.74
CA ILE A 39 13.46 -4.23 13.55
C ILE A 39 12.15 -4.34 12.79
N GLY A 40 12.11 -3.77 11.59
CA GLY A 40 10.94 -3.77 10.72
C GLY A 40 10.71 -5.11 10.05
N ARG A 41 9.63 -5.21 9.29
CA ARG A 41 9.23 -6.45 8.59
C ARG A 41 10.28 -6.98 7.60
N ASN A 42 11.11 -6.10 7.06
CA ASN A 42 12.21 -6.44 6.14
C ASN A 42 13.53 -6.75 6.87
N GLY A 43 13.53 -6.78 8.21
CA GLY A 43 14.74 -6.98 9.02
C GLY A 43 15.61 -5.73 9.17
N ALA A 44 15.23 -4.60 8.57
CA ALA A 44 15.96 -3.35 8.69
C ALA A 44 15.67 -2.67 10.05
N LYS A 45 16.67 -1.94 10.55
CA LYS A 45 16.49 -1.06 11.70
C LYS A 45 15.79 0.22 11.27
N LEU A 46 14.72 0.59 11.97
CA LEU A 46 13.98 1.82 11.72
C LEU A 46 13.45 2.42 13.01
N ARG A 47 13.10 3.70 12.94
CA ARG A 47 12.42 4.41 14.03
C ARG A 47 11.00 3.90 14.16
N LEU A 48 10.51 3.78 15.40
CA LEU A 48 9.15 3.34 15.69
C LEU A 48 8.11 4.21 14.98
N VAL A 49 8.32 5.53 14.91
CA VAL A 49 7.37 6.43 14.23
C VAL A 49 7.24 6.12 12.74
N ASP A 50 8.34 5.75 12.08
CA ASP A 50 8.37 5.46 10.65
C ASP A 50 7.73 4.08 10.35
N ASP A 51 7.96 3.08 11.21
CA ASP A 51 7.29 1.76 11.10
C ASP A 51 5.79 1.87 11.36
N ALA A 52 5.41 2.64 12.39
CA ALA A 52 4.03 2.89 12.72
C ALA A 52 3.31 3.58 11.55
N PHE A 53 3.94 4.61 10.96
CA PHE A 53 3.42 5.27 9.77
C PHE A 53 3.25 4.28 8.60
N ALA A 54 4.25 3.42 8.36
CA ALA A 54 4.18 2.39 7.33
C ALA A 54 3.01 1.40 7.55
N ALA A 55 2.73 1.04 8.80
CA ALA A 55 1.63 0.16 9.12
C ALA A 55 0.26 0.84 8.93
N VAL A 56 0.13 2.13 9.26
CA VAL A 56 -1.08 2.91 8.95
C VAL A 56 -1.26 3.08 7.43
N CYS A 57 -0.18 3.30 6.68
CA CYS A 57 -0.21 3.30 5.22
C CYS A 57 -0.74 1.98 4.65
N HIS A 58 -0.35 0.84 5.24
CA HIS A 58 -0.88 -0.46 4.85
C HIS A 58 -2.40 -0.58 5.07
N ALA A 59 -2.90 -0.03 6.18
CA ALA A 59 -4.31 -0.05 6.53
C ALA A 59 -5.21 0.78 5.59
N ILE A 60 -4.63 1.61 4.70
CA ILE A 60 -5.37 2.23 3.58
C ILE A 60 -5.93 1.17 2.63
N ASN A 61 -5.37 -0.04 2.61
CA ASN A 61 -5.88 -1.13 1.77
C ASN A 61 -6.85 -2.06 2.52
N ASP A 62 -7.37 -1.65 3.68
CA ASP A 62 -8.30 -2.48 4.47
C ASP A 62 -9.61 -2.75 3.71
N VAL A 63 -10.17 -3.94 3.92
CA VAL A 63 -11.46 -4.34 3.32
C VAL A 63 -12.61 -3.46 3.79
N GLU A 64 -12.55 -2.95 5.03
CA GLU A 64 -13.59 -2.11 5.61
C GLU A 64 -13.31 -0.63 5.36
N VAL A 65 -14.24 0.04 4.67
CA VAL A 65 -14.18 1.48 4.37
C VAL A 65 -13.93 2.35 5.60
N THR A 66 -14.51 2.00 6.75
CA THR A 66 -14.35 2.76 8.00
C THR A 66 -12.92 2.66 8.55
N VAL A 67 -12.25 1.53 8.35
CA VAL A 67 -10.85 1.35 8.75
C VAL A 67 -9.95 2.14 7.81
N ARG A 68 -10.21 2.08 6.49
CA ARG A 68 -9.49 2.91 5.50
C ARG A 68 -9.59 4.40 5.79
N ALA A 69 -10.80 4.89 6.08
CA ALA A 69 -11.02 6.30 6.42
C ALA A 69 -10.30 6.70 7.71
N THR A 70 -10.26 5.80 8.71
CA THR A 70 -9.52 6.04 9.95
C THR A 70 -8.01 6.09 9.69
N ALA A 71 -7.48 5.13 8.92
CA ALA A 71 -6.08 5.12 8.53
C ALA A 71 -5.71 6.39 7.76
N ALA A 72 -6.53 6.78 6.78
CA ALA A 72 -6.33 8.00 5.98
C ALA A 72 -6.30 9.25 6.87
N ARG A 73 -7.19 9.37 7.85
CA ARG A 73 -7.18 10.45 8.84
C ARG A 73 -5.91 10.43 9.70
N LEU A 74 -5.49 9.26 10.18
CA LEU A 74 -4.33 9.13 11.06
C LEU A 74 -3.01 9.48 10.39
N LEU A 75 -2.88 9.31 9.06
CA LEU A 75 -1.67 9.68 8.33
C LEU A 75 -1.26 11.14 8.61
N GLY A 76 -2.23 12.06 8.68
CA GLY A 76 -1.99 13.50 8.89
C GLY A 76 -1.41 13.84 10.26
N ASP A 77 -1.57 12.95 11.23
CA ASP A 77 -1.16 13.14 12.62
C ASP A 77 0.30 12.73 12.87
N PHE A 78 0.95 12.03 11.93
CA PHE A 78 2.36 11.63 12.04
C PHE A 78 3.31 12.79 11.69
N LYS A 79 3.43 13.77 12.58
CA LYS A 79 4.27 14.96 12.33
C LYS A 79 5.78 14.68 12.30
N GLN A 80 6.23 13.61 12.94
CA GLN A 80 7.65 13.26 13.12
C GLN A 80 8.17 12.20 12.13
N VAL A 81 7.31 11.75 11.20
CA VAL A 81 7.70 10.79 10.16
C VAL A 81 8.77 11.40 9.24
N SER A 82 9.69 10.55 8.79
CA SER A 82 10.72 10.89 7.82
C SER A 82 10.13 11.31 6.47
N ASP A 83 10.73 12.30 5.83
CA ASP A 83 10.30 12.77 4.51
C ASP A 83 10.39 11.67 3.44
N SER A 84 11.38 10.77 3.54
CA SER A 84 11.54 9.62 2.64
C SER A 84 10.37 8.62 2.68
N PHE A 85 9.65 8.54 3.80
CA PHE A 85 8.43 7.74 3.91
C PHE A 85 7.24 8.49 3.30
N LEU A 86 7.16 9.81 3.50
CA LEU A 86 6.12 10.64 2.90
C LEU A 86 6.21 10.63 1.37
N ASP A 87 7.41 10.77 0.80
CA ASP A 87 7.63 10.74 -0.65
C ASP A 87 7.06 9.46 -1.29
N GLN A 88 7.32 8.31 -0.66
CA GLN A 88 6.83 7.02 -1.15
C GLN A 88 5.31 6.87 -1.08
N THR A 89 4.61 7.64 -0.25
CA THR A 89 3.14 7.60 -0.20
C THR A 89 2.47 8.35 -1.34
N LEU A 90 3.20 9.23 -2.04
CA LEU A 90 2.74 9.95 -3.24
C LEU A 90 3.32 9.39 -4.56
N ASP A 91 4.22 8.40 -4.48
CA ASP A 91 4.85 7.82 -5.66
C ASP A 91 3.91 6.85 -6.40
N LYS A 92 3.13 7.40 -7.34
CA LYS A 92 2.22 6.64 -8.21
C LYS A 92 2.98 5.69 -9.15
N LYS A 93 4.21 6.02 -9.55
CA LYS A 93 5.02 5.14 -10.42
C LYS A 93 5.46 3.89 -9.66
N LEU A 94 5.99 4.08 -8.46
CA LEU A 94 6.37 2.97 -7.58
C LEU A 94 5.15 2.13 -7.21
N LEU A 95 4.01 2.74 -6.89
CA LEU A 95 2.75 2.04 -6.66
C LEU A 95 2.36 1.15 -7.84
N ASN A 96 2.39 1.69 -9.07
CA ASN A 96 2.04 0.94 -10.27
C ASN A 96 3.01 -0.22 -10.54
N ALA A 97 4.32 0.01 -10.39
CA ALA A 97 5.33 -1.04 -10.50
C ALA A 97 5.08 -2.22 -9.54
N MET A 98 4.71 -1.91 -8.28
CA MET A 98 4.38 -2.90 -7.26
C MET A 98 3.08 -3.66 -7.52
N ARG A 99 2.07 -3.02 -8.11
CA ARG A 99 0.84 -3.71 -8.54
C ARG A 99 1.15 -4.70 -9.66
N MET A 100 1.97 -4.29 -10.64
CA MET A 100 2.36 -5.16 -11.75
C MET A 100 3.22 -6.36 -11.30
N SER A 101 4.12 -6.19 -10.32
CA SER A 101 4.91 -7.31 -9.79
C SER A 101 4.05 -8.36 -9.06
N LYS A 102 3.09 -7.94 -8.23
CA LYS A 102 2.12 -8.85 -7.58
C LYS A 102 1.29 -9.65 -8.60
N THR A 103 0.87 -9.03 -9.70
CA THR A 103 0.13 -9.72 -10.77
C THR A 103 0.99 -10.81 -11.42
N ARG A 104 2.29 -10.56 -11.63
CA ARG A 104 3.23 -11.53 -12.21
C ARG A 104 3.50 -12.70 -11.26
N ASP A 105 3.63 -12.44 -9.96
CA ASP A 105 3.82 -13.48 -8.94
C ASP A 105 2.55 -14.33 -8.74
N GLY A 106 1.37 -13.72 -8.84
CA GLY A 106 0.08 -14.41 -8.81
C GLY A 106 -0.14 -15.28 -10.05
N ALA A 107 0.22 -14.79 -11.25
CA ALA A 107 0.13 -15.54 -12.50
C ALA A 107 1.14 -16.69 -12.59
N SER A 108 2.27 -16.59 -11.88
CA SER A 108 3.32 -17.62 -11.85
C SER A 108 3.00 -18.79 -10.89
N LYS A 109 2.00 -18.64 -10.01
CA LYS A 109 1.50 -19.73 -9.16
C LYS A 109 0.39 -20.52 -9.87
N LYS A 110 0.76 -21.35 -10.84
CA LYS A 110 -0.11 -22.48 -11.25
C LYS A 110 -0.35 -23.39 -10.02
N PRO A 111 -1.57 -23.87 -9.75
CA PRO A 111 -1.79 -24.78 -8.64
C PRO A 111 -1.13 -26.13 -8.96
N LEU A 112 -0.17 -26.54 -8.12
CA LEU A 112 0.34 -27.90 -8.10
C LEU A 112 -0.77 -28.78 -7.50
N ALA A 113 -1.67 -29.27 -8.35
CA ALA A 113 -2.73 -30.17 -7.95
C ALA A 113 -2.13 -31.48 -7.40
N TYR A 114 -2.56 -31.82 -6.18
CA TYR A 114 -2.28 -33.05 -5.47
C TYR A 114 -2.47 -34.28 -6.38
N GLY A 115 -1.45 -35.15 -6.39
CA GLY A 115 -1.52 -36.41 -7.11
C GLY A 115 -2.53 -37.38 -6.47
N LEU A 116 -3.47 -37.88 -7.28
CA LEU A 116 -3.94 -39.25 -7.16
C LEU A 116 -4.22 -39.85 -8.56
N ARG A 117 -3.60 -41.01 -8.81
CA ARG A 117 -3.57 -41.75 -10.07
C ARG A 117 -4.93 -42.40 -10.40
N ARG A 118 -5.34 -42.40 -11.68
CA ARG A 118 -5.82 -43.63 -12.40
C ARG A 118 -5.97 -43.48 -13.93
N ARG A 119 -4.98 -44.06 -14.62
CA ARG A 119 -4.93 -44.87 -15.87
C ARG A 119 -6.07 -44.83 -16.95
N ARG A 120 -5.57 -44.66 -18.20
CA ARG A 120 -5.97 -45.20 -19.53
C ARG A 120 -7.18 -44.59 -20.26
N SER A 121 -6.93 -44.00 -21.45
CA SER A 121 -7.18 -44.62 -22.76
C SER A 121 -6.64 -43.76 -23.91
N GLN A 122 -6.27 -44.41 -25.01
CA GLN A 122 -5.77 -43.86 -26.28
C GLN A 122 -6.81 -42.99 -27.00
N GLY A 123 -6.35 -42.04 -27.82
CA GLY A 123 -7.18 -41.32 -28.77
C GLY A 123 -6.48 -40.12 -29.40
N THR A 124 -5.95 -40.34 -30.59
CA THR A 124 -5.54 -39.39 -31.63
C THR A 124 -6.16 -37.97 -31.58
N SER A 125 -5.34 -36.91 -31.60
CA SER A 125 -5.46 -35.77 -32.53
C SER A 125 -4.41 -34.68 -32.22
N GLU A 126 -3.64 -34.40 -33.26
CA GLU A 126 -2.91 -33.17 -33.60
C GLU A 126 -3.14 -31.95 -32.70
N TRP A 127 -2.10 -31.54 -31.96
CA TRP A 127 -2.02 -30.18 -31.43
C TRP A 127 -1.09 -29.34 -32.32
N SER A 128 -1.72 -28.43 -33.06
CA SER A 128 -1.06 -27.47 -33.94
C SER A 128 -0.12 -26.52 -33.17
N THR A 129 1.04 -26.33 -33.77
CA THR A 129 2.02 -25.29 -33.46
C THR A 129 1.40 -23.92 -33.75
N GLY A 130 1.23 -23.08 -32.72
CA GLY A 130 0.58 -21.78 -32.84
C GLY A 130 1.33 -20.67 -32.09
N LYS A 131 2.39 -20.17 -32.73
CA LYS A 131 2.98 -18.81 -32.65
C LYS A 131 3.01 -18.07 -31.31
N LYS A 132 4.25 -17.94 -30.79
CA LYS A 132 4.72 -16.78 -30.01
C LYS A 132 4.53 -15.50 -30.84
N LEU A 133 3.71 -14.56 -30.36
CA LEU A 133 3.68 -13.18 -30.82
C LEU A 133 3.46 -12.29 -29.59
N GLY A 134 4.38 -11.35 -29.36
CA GLY A 134 4.33 -10.41 -28.23
C GLY A 134 5.63 -10.26 -27.45
N GLU A 135 6.79 -10.69 -27.98
CA GLU A 135 8.08 -10.11 -27.60
C GLU A 135 8.16 -8.73 -28.25
N ASP A 136 8.14 -7.70 -27.41
CA ASP A 136 8.66 -6.33 -27.60
C ASP A 136 7.76 -5.30 -26.90
N VAL A 137 7.62 -5.43 -25.58
CA VAL A 137 7.32 -4.27 -24.72
C VAL A 137 8.65 -3.91 -24.07
N PRO A 138 9.17 -2.68 -24.24
CA PRO A 138 10.35 -2.24 -23.52
C PRO A 138 10.08 -2.38 -22.03
N VAL A 139 10.72 -3.37 -21.40
CA VAL A 139 10.77 -3.46 -19.95
C VAL A 139 11.67 -2.31 -19.53
N GLU A 140 11.07 -1.17 -19.15
CA GLU A 140 11.78 -0.16 -18.38
C GLU A 140 12.35 -0.88 -17.17
N ARG A 141 13.68 -1.05 -17.20
CA ARG A 141 14.41 -1.60 -16.07
C ARG A 141 14.33 -0.53 -15.00
N PHE A 142 13.56 -0.80 -13.96
CA PHE A 142 13.60 -0.01 -12.73
C PHE A 142 15.05 -0.04 -12.23
N ASP A 143 15.68 1.12 -12.15
CA ASP A 143 16.98 1.25 -11.50
C ASP A 143 16.84 0.73 -10.07
N GLU A 144 17.75 -0.16 -9.66
CA GLU A 144 17.81 -0.78 -8.33
C GLU A 144 18.02 0.26 -7.19
N GLU A 145 18.14 1.54 -7.54
CA GLU A 145 18.32 2.68 -6.64
C GLU A 145 17.01 3.18 -5.98
N GLN A 146 15.85 2.69 -6.42
CA GLN A 146 14.53 2.97 -5.79
C GLN A 146 14.00 1.76 -5.00
N ALA A 147 14.86 1.11 -4.22
CA ALA A 147 14.42 0.07 -3.30
C ALA A 147 13.44 0.67 -2.27
N SER A 148 12.15 0.29 -2.38
CA SER A 148 11.08 0.73 -1.49
C SER A 148 11.46 0.49 -0.02
N ILE A 149 11.63 1.57 0.74
CA ILE A 149 11.91 1.52 2.18
C ILE A 149 10.68 0.97 2.91
N ILE A 150 9.49 1.23 2.36
CA ILE A 150 8.22 0.78 2.91
C ILE A 150 7.76 -0.53 2.26
N SER A 151 7.02 -1.37 2.98
CA SER A 151 6.43 -2.59 2.42
C SER A 151 5.47 -2.29 1.26
N SER A 152 5.27 -3.22 0.32
CA SER A 152 4.48 -2.97 -0.91
C SER A 152 3.03 -2.53 -0.74
N GLY A 153 2.46 -2.64 0.46
CA GLY A 153 1.12 -2.14 0.75
C GLY A 153 1.09 -0.71 1.29
N ALA A 154 2.24 -0.08 1.51
CA ALA A 154 2.35 1.24 2.12
C ALA A 154 2.88 2.31 1.16
N CYS A 155 3.54 1.89 0.07
CA CYS A 155 3.81 2.78 -1.06
C CYS A 155 2.49 3.22 -1.72
N GLY A 156 2.43 4.49 -2.14
CA GLY A 156 1.26 5.05 -2.80
C GLY A 156 0.04 5.16 -1.89
N ALA A 157 0.20 5.16 -0.57
CA ALA A 157 -0.92 5.19 0.37
C ALA A 157 -1.78 6.46 0.24
N PHE A 158 -1.19 7.64 0.07
CA PHE A 158 -1.97 8.85 -0.19
C PHE A 158 -2.64 8.82 -1.55
N VAL A 159 -1.95 8.34 -2.59
CA VAL A 159 -2.55 8.14 -3.92
C VAL A 159 -3.78 7.24 -3.82
N THR A 160 -3.65 6.11 -3.11
CA THR A 160 -4.74 5.14 -2.92
C THR A 160 -5.90 5.73 -2.13
N ALA A 161 -5.63 6.55 -1.10
CA ALA A 161 -6.68 7.22 -0.33
C ALA A 161 -7.43 8.29 -1.14
N LEU A 162 -6.72 9.04 -2.00
CA LEU A 162 -7.31 10.06 -2.88
C LEU A 162 -8.12 9.42 -4.03
N GLU A 163 -7.69 8.26 -4.52
CA GLU A 163 -8.37 7.50 -5.57
C GLU A 163 -9.44 6.53 -5.03
N ASP A 164 -9.68 6.46 -3.71
CA ASP A 164 -10.60 5.49 -3.10
C ASP A 164 -12.02 5.60 -3.65
N GLU A 165 -12.76 4.50 -3.76
CA GLU A 165 -14.13 4.52 -4.29
C GLU A 165 -15.12 5.28 -3.37
N PHE A 166 -14.80 5.46 -2.08
CA PHE A 166 -15.68 6.14 -1.13
C PHE A 166 -15.17 7.52 -0.74
N MET A 167 -16.08 8.50 -0.84
CA MET A 167 -15.81 9.90 -0.48
C MET A 167 -15.29 10.12 0.93
N ILE A 168 -15.73 9.32 1.91
CA ILE A 168 -15.26 9.45 3.29
C ILE A 168 -13.76 9.19 3.43
N VAL A 169 -13.19 8.30 2.60
CA VAL A 169 -11.75 8.01 2.58
C VAL A 169 -11.02 9.13 1.84
N ARG A 170 -11.53 9.57 0.68
CA ARG A 170 -10.96 10.70 -0.09
C ARG A 170 -10.82 11.95 0.77
N GLN A 171 -11.92 12.36 1.43
CA GLN A 171 -11.94 13.53 2.31
C GLN A 171 -10.96 13.41 3.49
N ALA A 172 -10.83 12.21 4.07
CA ALA A 172 -9.86 11.95 5.12
C ALA A 172 -8.41 12.08 4.60
N GLY A 173 -8.14 11.56 3.40
CA GLY A 173 -6.85 11.68 2.71
C GLY A 173 -6.48 13.14 2.42
N VAL A 174 -7.39 13.92 1.82
CA VAL A 174 -7.18 15.36 1.53
C VAL A 174 -6.87 16.14 2.80
N TYR A 175 -7.66 15.91 3.86
CA TYR A 175 -7.45 16.57 5.14
C TYR A 175 -6.05 16.29 5.71
N SER A 176 -5.67 15.01 5.76
CA SER A 176 -4.38 14.58 6.28
C SER A 176 -3.20 15.10 5.46
N LEU A 177 -3.34 15.07 4.13
CA LEU A 177 -2.32 15.58 3.22
C LEU A 177 -2.15 17.09 3.41
N GLY A 178 -3.26 17.84 3.51
CA GLY A 178 -3.23 19.28 3.82
C GLY A 178 -2.54 19.59 5.16
N GLN A 179 -2.82 18.79 6.19
CA GLN A 179 -2.19 18.92 7.50
C GLN A 179 -0.66 18.69 7.48
N LEU A 180 -0.16 17.77 6.66
CA LEU A 180 1.28 17.53 6.54
C LEU A 180 1.95 18.55 5.62
N ALA A 181 1.27 18.92 4.53
CA ALA A 181 1.72 19.89 3.54
C ALA A 181 1.85 21.30 4.10
N ALA A 182 1.04 21.66 5.11
CA ALA A 182 1.12 22.96 5.80
C ALA A 182 2.52 23.27 6.35
N ASP A 183 3.23 22.23 6.82
CA ASP A 183 4.58 22.36 7.38
C ASP A 183 5.68 21.88 6.42
N ARG A 184 5.31 21.28 5.28
CA ARG A 184 6.22 20.63 4.33
C ARG A 184 5.94 21.07 2.89
N PRO A 185 6.59 22.14 2.41
CA PRO A 185 6.36 22.67 1.06
C PRO A 185 6.63 21.67 -0.08
N PHE A 186 7.60 20.76 0.08
CA PHE A 186 7.87 19.73 -0.92
C PHE A 186 6.67 18.79 -1.11
N LEU A 187 6.00 18.44 -0.02
CA LEU A 187 4.84 17.56 -0.02
C LEU A 187 3.63 18.25 -0.65
N ALA A 188 3.47 19.56 -0.40
CA ALA A 188 2.44 20.37 -1.05
C ALA A 188 2.59 20.34 -2.58
N ALA A 189 3.81 20.52 -3.09
CA ALA A 189 4.09 20.47 -4.52
C ALA A 189 3.80 19.09 -5.12
N ALA A 190 4.24 18.02 -4.46
CA ALA A 190 4.01 16.64 -4.92
C ALA A 190 2.53 16.21 -4.87
N ALA A 191 1.73 16.84 -4.01
CA ALA A 191 0.30 16.56 -3.85
C ALA A 191 -0.59 17.20 -4.94
N LEU A 192 -0.13 18.26 -5.60
CA LEU A 192 -0.97 19.09 -6.49
C LEU A 192 -1.60 18.29 -7.63
N ASP A 193 -0.81 17.47 -8.32
CA ASP A 193 -1.29 16.68 -9.45
C ASP A 193 -2.38 15.68 -9.02
N HIS A 194 -2.18 15.00 -7.89
CA HIS A 194 -3.15 14.04 -7.36
C HIS A 194 -4.46 14.71 -6.90
N LEU A 195 -4.37 15.91 -6.31
CA LEU A 195 -5.56 16.67 -5.92
C LEU A 195 -6.32 17.19 -7.15
N ALA A 196 -5.61 17.64 -8.19
CA ALA A 196 -6.21 18.07 -9.44
C ALA A 196 -6.96 16.91 -10.13
N ASP A 197 -6.36 15.72 -10.19
CA ASP A 197 -7.01 14.50 -10.69
C ASP A 197 -8.30 14.20 -9.92
N MET A 198 -8.24 14.21 -8.58
CA MET A 198 -9.41 13.94 -7.73
C MET A 198 -10.56 14.96 -7.95
N PHE A 199 -10.24 16.25 -8.13
CA PHE A 199 -11.26 17.27 -8.41
C PHE A 199 -11.90 17.08 -9.79
N ASN A 200 -11.13 16.68 -10.79
CA ASN A 200 -11.66 16.41 -12.13
C ASN A 200 -12.63 15.22 -12.12
N ASP A 201 -12.32 14.15 -11.38
CA ASP A 201 -13.20 12.98 -11.23
C ASP A 201 -14.57 13.33 -10.62
N GLU A 202 -14.61 14.22 -9.63
CA GLU A 202 -15.88 14.62 -8.99
C GLU A 202 -16.75 15.50 -9.88
N ILE A 203 -16.14 16.31 -10.74
CA ILE A 203 -16.88 17.14 -11.71
C ILE A 203 -17.56 16.24 -12.75
N GLU A 204 -16.91 15.16 -13.19
CA GLU A 204 -17.49 14.20 -14.15
C GLU A 204 -18.63 13.36 -13.56
N GLN A 205 -18.66 13.09 -12.25
CA GLN A 205 -19.78 12.37 -11.62
C GLN A 205 -21.05 13.22 -11.46
N VAL A 206 -20.94 14.55 -11.59
CA VAL A 206 -22.05 15.50 -11.41
C VAL A 206 -22.68 15.94 -12.74
N LEU A 207 -22.00 15.69 -13.87
CA LEU A 207 -22.44 16.05 -15.23
C LEU A 207 -23.12 14.87 -15.96
#